data_AF-A0A0H2RPZ1-F1
#
_entry.id   AF-A0A0H2RPZ1-F1
#
_cell.length_a   1.000
_cell.length_b   1.000
_cell.length_c   1.000
_cell.angle_alpha   90.00
_cell.angle_beta   90.00
_cell.angle_gamma   90.00
#
_symmetry.space_group_name_H-M   'P 1'
#
loop_
_entity.id
_entity.type
_entity.pdbx_description
1 polymer ?
#
loop_
_entity_poly.entity_id
_entity_poly.type
_entity_poly.pdbx_seq_one_letter_code
_entity_poly.pdbx_strand_id
1 'polypeptide(L)'
;AKSLTKKAQIQSEEKEDLVQLAVSVYRAELKKPKDDRKGARTVCKEVSDEYQTKTGRSVRVDHNTMLRRLNGATKSHAESHAAKSWLSSNEVETVISFAEELSERGIPLTLKTLEEHVNFIVRARLGTIFTGVGKNW
;
A
#
# COMPACT_ATOMS: atom_id res chain seq x y z
N ALA A 1 -8.71 -17.68 -8.02
CA ALA A 1 -9.40 -16.59 -7.28
C ALA A 1 -8.42 -15.96 -6.29
N LYS A 2 -8.43 -14.62 -6.10
CA LYS A 2 -7.50 -13.93 -5.18
C LYS A 2 -7.83 -14.24 -3.71
N SER A 3 -6.80 -14.34 -2.85
CA SER A 3 -6.96 -14.50 -1.39
C SER A 3 -7.67 -13.29 -0.76
N LEU A 4 -8.25 -13.46 0.43
CA LEU A 4 -8.90 -12.37 1.16
C LEU A 4 -7.93 -11.22 1.46
N THR A 5 -6.70 -11.56 1.86
CA THR A 5 -5.62 -10.58 2.11
C THR A 5 -5.29 -9.78 0.86
N LYS A 6 -5.16 -10.43 -0.31
CA LYS A 6 -4.86 -9.72 -1.56
C LYS A 6 -6.01 -8.80 -1.98
N LYS A 7 -7.27 -9.21 -1.74
CA LYS A 7 -8.43 -8.34 -1.96
C LYS A 7 -8.42 -7.12 -1.06
N ALA A 8 -8.11 -7.29 0.24
CA ALA A 8 -7.99 -6.18 1.18
C ALA A 8 -6.84 -5.22 0.81
N GLN A 9 -5.71 -5.75 0.36
CA GLN A 9 -4.60 -4.95 -0.15
C GLN A 9 -5.03 -4.09 -1.34
N ILE A 10 -5.68 -4.69 -2.35
CA ILE A 10 -6.17 -3.96 -3.53
C ILE A 10 -7.14 -2.85 -3.12
N GLN A 11 -8.07 -3.12 -2.19
CA GLN A 11 -8.99 -2.09 -1.70
C GLN A 11 -8.26 -0.95 -0.96
N SER A 12 -7.20 -1.27 -0.21
CA SER A 12 -6.38 -0.26 0.46
C SER A 12 -5.59 0.58 -0.54
N GLU A 13 -5.07 -0.02 -1.61
CA GLU A 13 -4.37 0.67 -2.70
C GLU A 13 -5.34 1.59 -3.45
N GLU A 14 -6.49 1.07 -3.89
CA GLU A 14 -7.56 1.86 -4.55
C GLU A 14 -7.98 3.07 -3.69
N LYS A 15 -8.12 2.87 -2.38
CA LYS A 15 -8.47 3.95 -1.45
C LYS A 15 -7.35 5.00 -1.33
N GLU A 16 -6.09 4.58 -1.28
CA GLU A 16 -4.97 5.52 -1.17
C GLU A 16 -4.81 6.34 -2.45
N ASP A 17 -4.97 5.74 -3.63
CA ASP A 17 -4.96 6.45 -4.91
C ASP A 17 -6.02 7.56 -4.96
N LEU A 18 -7.23 7.25 -4.46
CA LEU A 18 -8.31 8.24 -4.35
C LEU A 18 -8.01 9.36 -3.35
N VAL A 19 -7.37 9.03 -2.23
CA VAL A 19 -6.94 10.05 -1.26
C VAL A 19 -5.89 10.97 -1.89
N GLN A 20 -4.91 10.43 -2.64
CA GLN A 20 -3.91 11.22 -3.34
C GLN A 20 -4.52 12.11 -4.44
N LEU A 21 -5.50 11.58 -5.17
CA LEU A 21 -6.28 12.38 -6.13
C LEU A 21 -7.03 13.52 -5.42
N ALA A 22 -7.69 13.25 -4.29
CA ALA A 22 -8.36 14.30 -3.52
C ALA A 22 -7.38 15.36 -2.99
N VAL A 23 -6.18 14.96 -2.56
CA VAL A 23 -5.11 15.89 -2.17
C VAL A 23 -4.68 16.77 -3.34
N SER A 24 -4.50 16.22 -4.54
CA SER A 24 -4.06 16.99 -5.70
C SER A 24 -5.13 17.99 -6.16
N VAL A 25 -6.39 17.59 -6.20
CA VAL A 25 -7.52 18.47 -6.50
C VAL A 25 -7.63 19.58 -5.46
N TYR A 26 -7.55 19.24 -4.17
CA TYR A 26 -7.65 20.25 -3.11
C TYR A 26 -6.46 21.22 -3.11
N ARG A 27 -5.25 20.77 -3.45
CA ARG A 27 -4.10 21.67 -3.67
C ARG A 27 -4.35 22.67 -4.79
N ALA A 28 -5.05 22.28 -5.85
CA ALA A 28 -5.44 23.20 -6.92
C ALA A 28 -6.52 24.20 -6.45
N GLU A 29 -7.49 23.74 -5.66
CA GLU A 29 -8.50 24.62 -5.06
C GLU A 29 -7.89 25.67 -4.12
N LEU A 30 -6.86 25.31 -3.35
CA LEU A 30 -6.17 26.26 -2.46
C LEU A 30 -5.47 27.41 -3.20
N LYS A 31 -5.20 27.27 -4.50
CA LYS A 31 -4.62 28.35 -5.32
C LYS A 31 -5.65 29.39 -5.77
N LYS A 32 -6.95 29.09 -5.70
CA LYS A 32 -8.01 30.01 -6.11
C LYS A 32 -8.18 31.15 -5.09
N PRO A 33 -8.86 32.26 -5.43
CA PRO A 33 -9.29 33.27 -4.44
C PRO A 33 -10.19 32.64 -3.38
N LYS A 34 -10.15 33.15 -2.14
CA LYS A 34 -10.83 32.53 -0.98
C LYS A 34 -12.33 32.29 -1.21
N ASP A 35 -12.99 33.21 -1.88
CA ASP A 35 -14.44 33.17 -2.11
C ASP A 35 -14.84 32.12 -3.14
N ASP A 36 -13.91 31.70 -4.00
CA ASP A 36 -14.13 30.69 -5.04
C ASP A 36 -13.65 29.28 -4.64
N ARG A 37 -13.07 29.12 -3.44
CA ARG A 37 -12.50 27.84 -3.00
C ARG A 37 -13.59 26.89 -2.55
N LYS A 38 -13.55 25.66 -3.06
CA LYS A 38 -14.34 24.57 -2.50
C LYS A 38 -13.77 24.11 -1.15
N GLY A 39 -14.67 23.75 -0.24
CA GLY A 39 -14.30 23.14 1.04
C GLY A 39 -13.75 21.72 0.86
N ALA A 40 -12.90 21.28 1.80
CA ALA A 40 -12.29 19.94 1.80
C ALA A 40 -13.32 18.80 1.67
N ARG A 41 -14.47 18.92 2.35
CA ARG A 41 -15.56 17.93 2.29
C ARG A 41 -16.19 17.84 0.91
N THR A 42 -16.39 18.99 0.26
CA THR A 42 -16.96 19.06 -1.10
C THR A 42 -16.03 18.39 -2.09
N VAL A 43 -14.73 18.67 -2.02
CA VAL A 43 -13.74 18.04 -2.91
C VAL A 43 -13.68 16.53 -2.71
N CYS A 44 -13.64 16.04 -1.47
CA CYS A 44 -13.64 14.59 -1.22
C CYS A 44 -14.91 13.92 -1.75
N LYS A 45 -16.07 14.57 -1.63
CA LYS A 45 -17.34 14.05 -2.16
C LYS A 45 -17.32 13.98 -3.69
N GLU A 46 -16.92 15.07 -4.36
CA GLU A 46 -16.83 15.12 -5.82
C GLU A 46 -15.91 14.02 -6.37
N VAL A 47 -14.74 13.82 -5.74
CA VAL A 47 -13.80 12.76 -6.12
C VAL A 47 -14.39 11.37 -5.94
N SER A 48 -15.08 11.11 -4.82
CA SER A 48 -15.76 9.83 -4.58
C SER A 48 -16.90 9.59 -5.57
N ASP A 49 -17.71 10.61 -5.86
CA ASP A 49 -18.85 10.53 -6.78
C ASP A 49 -18.38 10.31 -8.22
N GLU A 50 -17.33 11.01 -8.66
CA GLU A 50 -16.72 10.83 -9.98
C GLU A 50 -16.13 9.42 -10.12
N TYR A 51 -15.44 8.91 -9.10
CA TYR A 51 -14.91 7.55 -9.11
C TYR A 51 -16.01 6.50 -9.19
N GLN A 52 -17.10 6.68 -8.44
CA GLN A 52 -18.26 5.80 -8.50
C GLN A 52 -18.92 5.82 -9.88
N THR A 53 -18.98 6.98 -10.52
CA THR A 53 -19.56 7.13 -11.87
C THR A 53 -18.72 6.39 -12.91
N LYS A 54 -17.38 6.47 -12.81
CA LYS A 54 -16.45 5.83 -13.75
C LYS A 54 -16.32 4.32 -13.56
N THR A 55 -16.34 3.85 -12.32
CA THR A 55 -16.00 2.44 -11.98
C THR A 55 -17.19 1.61 -11.51
N GLY A 56 -18.30 2.26 -11.16
CA GLY A 56 -19.43 1.63 -10.47
C GLY A 56 -19.18 1.28 -9.00
N ARG A 57 -17.98 1.55 -8.46
CA ARG A 57 -17.61 1.22 -7.07
C ARG A 57 -17.66 2.44 -6.18
N SER A 58 -18.30 2.30 -5.02
CA SER A 58 -18.35 3.37 -4.02
C SER A 58 -17.18 3.24 -3.04
N VAL A 59 -16.25 4.19 -3.09
CA VAL A 59 -15.14 4.32 -2.13
C VAL A 59 -15.19 5.70 -1.51
N ARG A 60 -15.42 5.74 -0.19
CA ARG A 60 -15.52 6.99 0.57
C ARG A 60 -14.13 7.53 0.92
N VAL A 61 -13.83 8.74 0.50
CA VAL A 61 -12.67 9.51 0.95
C VAL A 61 -13.04 10.36 2.15
N ASP A 62 -12.32 10.21 3.27
CA ASP A 62 -12.52 11.03 4.46
C ASP A 62 -11.68 12.32 4.40
N HIS A 63 -12.33 13.46 4.61
CA HIS A 63 -11.70 14.78 4.56
C HIS A 63 -10.59 14.99 5.59
N ASN A 64 -10.69 14.42 6.80
CA ASN A 64 -9.62 14.55 7.80
C ASN A 64 -8.39 13.76 7.37
N THR A 65 -8.59 12.56 6.82
CA THR A 65 -7.51 11.75 6.25
C THR A 65 -6.82 12.48 5.10
N MET A 66 -7.57 13.08 4.19
CA MET A 66 -7.05 13.89 3.09
C MET A 66 -6.25 15.11 3.60
N LEU A 67 -6.75 15.85 4.60
CA LEU A 67 -6.03 16.99 5.18
C LEU A 67 -4.76 16.56 5.93
N ARG A 68 -4.79 15.44 6.66
CA ARG A 68 -3.59 14.90 7.33
C ARG A 68 -2.53 14.47 6.32
N ARG A 69 -2.93 13.88 5.20
CA ARG A 69 -2.04 13.55 4.06
C ARG A 69 -1.46 14.80 3.42
N LEU A 70 -2.31 15.81 3.15
CA LEU A 70 -1.90 17.09 2.57
C LEU A 70 -0.80 17.76 3.39
N ASN A 71 -0.96 17.77 4.72
CA ASN A 71 -0.03 18.38 5.66
C ASN A 71 1.20 17.51 5.96
N GLY A 72 1.31 16.32 5.34
CA GLY A 72 2.41 15.38 5.59
C GLY A 72 2.39 14.73 6.98
N ALA A 73 1.31 14.89 7.74
CA ALA A 73 1.20 14.40 9.12
C ALA A 73 1.04 12.88 9.20
N THR A 74 0.55 12.23 8.14
CA THR A 74 0.33 10.78 8.13
C THR A 74 0.74 10.16 6.80
N LYS A 75 1.49 9.06 6.85
CA LYS A 75 1.80 8.17 5.71
C LYS A 75 0.70 7.13 5.50
N SER A 76 0.61 6.58 4.29
CA SER A 76 -0.29 5.46 4.03
C SER A 76 0.11 4.23 4.83
N HIS A 77 -0.83 3.31 5.04
CA HIS A 77 -0.51 2.03 5.68
C HIS A 77 0.55 1.30 4.86
N ALA A 78 0.41 1.29 3.53
CA ALA A 78 1.38 0.71 2.62
C ALA A 78 2.77 1.37 2.77
N GLU A 79 2.86 2.70 2.77
CA GLU A 79 4.13 3.43 2.98
C GLU A 79 4.74 3.15 4.35
N SER A 80 3.91 3.09 5.39
CA SER A 80 4.35 2.82 6.77
C SER A 80 4.86 1.39 6.93
N HIS A 81 4.23 0.43 6.27
CA HIS A 81 4.66 -0.97 6.26
C HIS A 81 5.89 -1.16 5.38
N ALA A 82 5.96 -0.53 4.21
CA ALA A 82 7.12 -0.56 3.34
C ALA A 82 8.37 -0.03 4.06
N ALA A 83 8.25 1.05 4.83
CA ALA A 83 9.36 1.59 5.61
C ALA A 83 9.84 0.66 6.74
N LYS A 84 9.00 -0.28 7.18
CA LYS A 84 9.31 -1.28 8.22
C LYS A 84 9.65 -2.65 7.65
N SER A 85 9.51 -2.84 6.34
CA SER A 85 9.71 -4.13 5.69
C SER A 85 11.20 -4.41 5.55
N TRP A 86 11.62 -5.62 5.91
CA TRP A 86 12.96 -6.10 5.61
C TRP A 86 13.16 -6.34 4.12
N LEU A 87 12.11 -6.83 3.44
CA LEU A 87 12.11 -7.14 2.03
C LEU A 87 11.69 -5.91 1.20
N SER A 88 12.47 -5.62 0.17
CA SER A 88 12.08 -4.73 -0.92
C SER A 88 11.06 -5.40 -1.83
N SER A 89 10.33 -4.63 -2.64
CA SER A 89 9.32 -5.19 -3.56
C SER A 89 9.90 -6.24 -4.50
N ASN A 90 11.14 -6.05 -4.98
CA ASN A 90 11.81 -7.01 -5.85
C ASN A 90 12.15 -8.33 -5.12
N GLU A 91 12.58 -8.24 -3.87
CA GLU A 91 12.87 -9.42 -3.05
C GLU A 91 11.58 -10.17 -2.69
N VAL A 92 10.46 -9.46 -2.47
CA VAL A 92 9.14 -10.09 -2.29
C VAL A 92 8.75 -10.92 -3.50
N GLU A 93 8.89 -10.38 -4.72
CA GLU A 93 8.58 -11.14 -5.95
C GLU A 93 9.48 -12.36 -6.11
N THR A 94 10.76 -12.26 -5.72
CA THR A 94 11.68 -13.40 -5.74
C THR A 94 11.21 -14.51 -4.78
N VAL A 95 10.75 -14.15 -3.58
CA VAL A 95 10.23 -15.10 -2.60
C VAL A 95 8.92 -15.75 -3.07
N ILE A 96 8.04 -14.97 -3.72
CA ILE A 96 6.79 -15.49 -4.30
C ILE A 96 7.10 -16.49 -5.41
N SER A 97 7.98 -16.13 -6.35
CA SER A 97 8.40 -17.02 -7.43
C SER A 97 9.02 -18.31 -6.90
N PHE A 98 9.84 -18.24 -5.86
CA PHE A 98 10.38 -19.44 -5.19
C PHE A 98 9.26 -20.33 -4.60
N ALA A 99 8.25 -19.73 -3.95
CA ALA A 99 7.11 -20.47 -3.42
C ALA A 99 6.26 -21.13 -4.52
N GLU A 100 6.09 -20.46 -5.65
CA GLU A 100 5.40 -21.00 -6.83
C GLU A 100 6.18 -22.19 -7.42
N GLU A 101 7.50 -22.09 -7.58
CA GLU A 101 8.34 -23.20 -8.05
C GLU A 101 8.26 -24.43 -7.14
N LEU A 102 8.27 -24.23 -5.81
CA LEU A 102 8.11 -25.34 -4.86
C LEU A 102 6.73 -25.99 -5.00
N SER A 103 5.68 -25.17 -5.16
CA SER A 103 4.31 -25.66 -5.37
C SER A 103 4.19 -26.47 -6.66
N GLU A 104 4.77 -26.01 -7.77
CA GLU A 104 4.76 -26.73 -9.05
C GLU A 104 5.46 -28.09 -8.97
N ARG A 105 6.50 -28.18 -8.15
CA ARG A 105 7.24 -29.43 -7.89
C ARG A 105 6.59 -30.32 -6.84
N GLY A 106 5.47 -29.91 -6.25
CA GLY A 106 4.80 -30.64 -5.17
C GLY A 106 5.59 -30.68 -3.87
N ILE A 107 6.53 -29.74 -3.68
CA ILE A 107 7.34 -29.63 -2.47
C ILE A 107 6.61 -28.70 -1.49
N PRO A 108 6.31 -29.13 -0.26
CA PRO A 108 5.62 -28.28 0.71
C PRO A 108 6.53 -27.13 1.16
N LEU A 109 6.03 -25.89 1.04
CA LEU A 109 6.68 -24.73 1.63
C LEU A 109 6.49 -24.76 3.16
N THR A 110 7.58 -25.02 3.88
CA THR A 110 7.60 -24.94 5.35
C THR A 110 8.02 -23.55 5.81
N LEU A 111 7.59 -23.17 7.02
CA LEU A 111 8.00 -21.90 7.64
C LEU A 111 9.52 -21.75 7.70
N LYS A 112 10.22 -22.85 8.03
CA LYS A 112 11.68 -22.89 8.12
C LYS A 112 12.34 -22.64 6.76
N THR A 113 11.86 -23.29 5.70
CA THR A 113 12.39 -23.08 4.34
C THR A 113 12.16 -21.66 3.85
N LEU A 114 10.99 -21.09 4.15
CA LEU A 114 10.68 -19.70 3.83
C LEU A 114 11.60 -18.74 4.60
N GLU A 115 11.79 -18.96 5.90
CA GLU A 115 12.70 -18.19 6.76
C GLU A 115 14.14 -18.25 6.22
N GLU A 116 14.65 -19.44 5.91
CA GLU A 116 15.99 -19.64 5.36
C GLU A 116 16.18 -18.88 4.04
N HIS A 117 15.21 -18.98 3.13
CA HIS A 117 15.27 -18.33 1.83
C HIS A 117 15.21 -16.80 1.95
N VAL A 118 14.30 -16.28 2.77
CA VAL A 118 14.18 -14.84 3.05
C VAL A 118 15.44 -14.31 3.72
N ASN A 119 15.96 -15.04 4.72
CA ASN A 119 17.20 -14.65 5.39
C ASN A 119 18.38 -14.64 4.42
N PHE A 120 18.46 -15.60 3.51
CA PHE A 120 19.50 -15.64 2.47
C PHE A 120 19.46 -14.41 1.57
N ILE A 121 18.28 -14.06 1.04
CA ILE A 121 18.09 -12.89 0.19
C ILE A 121 18.47 -11.60 0.93
N VAL A 122 17.92 -11.39 2.13
CA VAL A 122 18.14 -10.14 2.87
C VAL A 122 19.59 -10.04 3.35
N ARG A 123 20.23 -11.15 3.76
CA ARG A 123 21.67 -11.16 4.10
C ARG A 123 22.55 -10.84 2.91
N ALA A 124 22.20 -11.24 1.69
CA ALA A 124 22.97 -10.90 0.51
C ALA A 124 23.03 -9.37 0.29
N ARG A 125 21.96 -8.64 0.63
CA ARG A 125 21.89 -7.18 0.53
C ARG A 125 22.43 -6.43 1.75
N LEU A 126 22.05 -6.86 2.96
CA LEU A 126 22.33 -6.13 4.21
C LEU A 126 23.53 -6.67 4.99
N GLY A 127 24.06 -7.83 4.61
CA GLY A 127 25.21 -8.45 5.24
C GLY A 127 25.00 -8.71 6.74
N THR A 128 26.01 -8.35 7.53
CA THR A 128 26.06 -8.56 8.98
C THR A 128 25.13 -7.65 9.79
N ILE A 129 24.58 -6.60 9.18
CA ILE A 129 23.61 -5.69 9.82
C ILE A 129 22.28 -6.42 10.09
N PHE A 130 21.94 -7.38 9.22
CA PHE A 130 20.69 -8.10 9.32
C PHE A 130 20.82 -9.34 10.22
N THR A 131 20.14 -9.30 11.36
CA THR A 131 20.18 -10.36 12.39
C THR A 131 19.29 -11.56 12.06
N GLY A 132 18.50 -11.49 10.98
CA GLY A 132 17.46 -12.47 10.66
C GLY A 132 16.06 -11.92 10.89
N VAL A 133 15.05 -12.52 10.25
CA VAL A 133 13.65 -12.10 10.36
C VAL A 133 13.03 -12.33 11.74
N GLY A 134 13.66 -13.15 12.59
CA GLY A 134 13.26 -13.42 13.97
C GLY A 134 12.39 -14.68 14.13
N LYS A 135 11.97 -14.96 15.36
CA LYS A 135 11.16 -16.16 15.69
C LYS A 135 9.70 -15.93 15.30
N ASN A 136 9.08 -16.94 14.68
CA ASN A 136 7.68 -16.92 14.24
C ASN A 136 7.34 -15.77 13.30
N TRP A 137 8.28 -15.44 12.41
CA TRP A 137 8.07 -14.50 11.33
C TRP A 137 7.18 -15.08 10.23
#